data_AF-A0A3M2ZEQ5-F1
#
_entry.id   AF-A0A3M2ZEQ5-F1
#
_cell.length_a   1.000
_cell.length_b   1.000
_cell.length_c   1.000
_cell.angle_alpha   90.00
_cell.angle_beta   90.00
_cell.angle_gamma   90.00
#
_symmetry.space_group_name_H-M   'P 1'
#
loop_
_entity.id
_entity.type
_entity.pdbx_description
1 polymer ?
#
loop_
_entity_poly.entity_id
_entity_poly.type
_entity_poly.pdbx_seq_one_letter_code
_entity_poly.pdbx_strand_id
1 'polypeptide(L)'
;MIALGLAHLAFAWTLFVLLAPLTASLWWRCGLLAATSLLSVISFDGLSMASYARSLTDDLAISSLVVLGWLTLQRLGVLRPMAVSRRWVMLLVFAVLALTLYPATLGLTYFDPYRWGYNPRPMIIIVAVIALGLVLMRNALAVVMLAAATLAFTFRIKPSENYWDYLIDPLLALYCCGALLSLGIRFVYRRATESRRSATLSAGNV
;
A
#
# COMPACT_ATOMS: atom_id res chain seq x y z
N MET A 1 -14.26 17.67 -7.79
CA MET A 1 -15.13 16.48 -8.01
C MET A 1 -14.35 15.18 -8.06
N ILE A 2 -13.23 15.09 -8.81
CA ILE A 2 -12.42 13.86 -8.94
C ILE A 2 -11.79 13.43 -7.61
N ALA A 3 -11.18 14.35 -6.85
CA ALA A 3 -10.57 14.06 -5.55
C ALA A 3 -11.57 13.49 -4.53
N LEU A 4 -12.82 13.94 -4.56
CA LEU A 4 -13.88 13.39 -3.71
C LEU A 4 -14.20 11.93 -4.11
N GLY A 5 -14.23 11.64 -5.42
CA GLY A 5 -14.40 10.29 -5.94
C GLY A 5 -13.31 9.31 -5.45
N LEU A 6 -12.06 9.77 -5.34
CA LEU A 6 -10.98 8.94 -4.78
C LEU A 6 -11.23 8.58 -3.31
N ALA A 7 -11.75 9.51 -2.51
CA ALA A 7 -12.11 9.24 -1.12
C ALA A 7 -13.23 8.20 -1.00
N HIS A 8 -14.24 8.25 -1.87
CA HIS A 8 -15.29 7.24 -1.93
C HIS A 8 -14.74 5.84 -2.26
N LEU A 9 -13.83 5.74 -3.25
CA LEU A 9 -13.17 4.48 -3.59
C LEU A 9 -12.30 3.98 -2.44
N ALA A 10 -11.51 4.86 -1.80
CA ALA A 10 -10.67 4.55 -0.66
C ALA A 10 -11.50 3.94 0.47
N PHE A 11 -12.60 4.61 0.84
CA PHE A 11 -13.51 4.17 1.88
C PHE A 11 -14.12 2.80 1.56
N ALA A 12 -14.74 2.69 0.38
CA ALA A 12 -15.47 1.49 -0.01
C ALA A 12 -14.54 0.26 -0.10
N TRP A 13 -13.39 0.40 -0.76
CA TRP A 13 -12.45 -0.71 -0.91
C TRP A 13 -11.76 -1.09 0.39
N THR A 14 -11.44 -0.13 1.25
CA THR A 14 -10.86 -0.44 2.57
C THR A 14 -11.84 -1.27 3.39
N LEU A 15 -13.07 -0.79 3.53
CA LEU A 15 -14.10 -1.49 4.30
C LEU A 15 -14.43 -2.85 3.69
N PHE A 16 -14.53 -2.94 2.36
CA PHE A 16 -14.73 -4.21 1.67
C PHE A 16 -13.58 -5.21 1.93
N VAL A 17 -12.33 -4.80 1.80
CA VAL A 17 -11.17 -5.68 1.99
C VAL A 17 -11.10 -6.23 3.42
N LEU A 18 -11.55 -5.44 4.41
CA LEU A 18 -11.64 -5.84 5.81
C LEU A 18 -12.79 -6.81 6.08
N LEU A 19 -13.95 -6.61 5.45
CA LEU A 19 -15.17 -7.41 5.68
C LEU A 19 -15.28 -8.65 4.79
N ALA A 20 -14.68 -8.66 3.61
CA ALA A 20 -14.73 -9.78 2.65
C ALA A 20 -14.29 -11.15 3.21
N PRO A 21 -13.35 -11.26 4.17
CA PRO A 21 -13.01 -12.53 4.82
C PRO A 21 -14.16 -13.15 5.63
N LEU A 22 -15.16 -12.37 6.05
CA LEU A 22 -16.29 -12.84 6.86
C LEU A 22 -17.26 -13.71 6.05
N THR A 23 -17.09 -13.78 4.73
CA THR A 23 -17.93 -14.60 3.85
C THR A 23 -17.09 -15.36 2.82
N ALA A 24 -17.45 -16.62 2.61
CA ALA A 24 -16.87 -17.47 1.59
C ALA A 24 -17.58 -17.33 0.23
N SER A 25 -18.82 -16.82 0.21
CA SER A 25 -19.65 -16.77 -1.00
C SER A 25 -19.35 -15.53 -1.84
N LEU A 26 -19.14 -15.73 -3.15
CA LEU A 26 -18.91 -14.64 -4.10
C LEU A 26 -20.09 -13.68 -4.17
N TRP A 27 -21.32 -14.19 -4.16
CA TRP A 27 -22.54 -13.35 -4.17
C TRP A 27 -22.58 -12.39 -2.99
N TRP A 28 -22.24 -12.89 -1.80
CA TRP A 28 -22.16 -12.06 -0.60
C TRP A 28 -21.00 -11.06 -0.67
N ARG A 29 -19.87 -11.40 -1.30
CA ARG A 29 -18.79 -10.43 -1.54
C ARG A 29 -19.20 -9.33 -2.50
N CYS A 30 -19.92 -9.65 -3.58
CA CYS A 30 -20.48 -8.62 -4.47
C CYS A 30 -21.49 -7.73 -3.73
N GLY A 31 -22.35 -8.33 -2.90
CA GLY A 31 -23.27 -7.59 -2.04
C GLY A 31 -22.55 -6.68 -1.04
N LEU A 32 -21.48 -7.15 -0.40
CA LEU A 32 -20.65 -6.35 0.51
C LEU A 32 -19.96 -5.19 -0.22
N LEU A 33 -19.41 -5.42 -1.42
CA LEU A 33 -18.79 -4.34 -2.20
C LEU A 33 -19.82 -3.27 -2.58
N ALA A 34 -21.02 -3.67 -3.00
CA ALA A 34 -22.11 -2.74 -3.28
C ALA A 34 -22.53 -1.98 -2.01
N ALA A 35 -22.72 -2.68 -0.89
CA ALA A 35 -23.11 -2.07 0.38
C ALA A 35 -22.08 -1.06 0.91
N THR A 36 -20.79 -1.41 0.88
CA THR A 36 -19.70 -0.51 1.29
C THR A 36 -19.54 0.69 0.36
N SER A 37 -19.81 0.52 -0.94
CA SER A 37 -19.85 1.62 -1.91
C SER A 37 -21.02 2.58 -1.64
N LEU A 38 -22.21 2.05 -1.37
CA LEU A 38 -23.38 2.85 -0.98
C LEU A 38 -23.13 3.59 0.33
N LEU A 39 -22.59 2.91 1.33
CA LEU A 39 -22.26 3.50 2.64
C LEU A 39 -21.31 4.70 2.50
N SER A 40 -20.38 4.67 1.54
CA SER A 40 -19.46 5.77 1.30
C SER A 40 -20.17 7.10 0.96
N VAL A 41 -21.34 7.03 0.33
CA VAL A 41 -22.14 8.18 -0.15
C VAL A 41 -23.16 8.64 0.89
N ILE A 42 -23.53 7.78 1.85
CA ILE A 42 -24.43 8.16 2.94
C ILE A 42 -23.84 9.37 3.65
N SER A 43 -24.66 10.41 3.77
CA SER A 43 -24.25 11.68 4.34
C SER A 43 -24.90 11.88 5.70
N PHE A 44 -24.10 12.36 6.65
CA PHE A 44 -24.51 12.73 7.98
C PHE A 44 -24.02 14.16 8.22
N ASP A 45 -24.89 15.04 8.73
CA ASP A 45 -24.60 16.47 8.93
C ASP A 45 -23.96 17.18 7.71
N GLY A 46 -24.36 16.77 6.50
CA GLY A 46 -23.88 17.37 5.24
C GLY A 46 -22.53 16.85 4.73
N LEU A 47 -21.88 15.91 5.43
CA LEU A 47 -20.66 15.25 4.99
C LEU A 47 -20.90 13.77 4.70
N SER A 48 -20.37 13.28 3.59
CA SER A 48 -20.42 11.84 3.28
C SER A 48 -19.52 11.05 4.23
N MET A 49 -19.82 9.77 4.48
CA MET A 49 -18.94 8.89 5.28
C MET A 49 -17.52 8.83 4.73
N ALA A 50 -17.36 8.86 3.41
CA ALA A 50 -16.05 8.96 2.78
C ALA A 50 -15.31 10.27 3.14
N SER A 51 -16.04 11.38 3.25
CA SER A 51 -15.46 12.69 3.63
C SER A 51 -15.03 12.70 5.09
N TYR A 52 -15.78 12.06 5.99
CA TYR A 52 -15.37 11.85 7.38
C TYR A 52 -14.11 10.97 7.48
N ALA A 53 -14.01 9.88 6.72
CA ALA A 53 -12.80 9.07 6.72
C ALA A 53 -11.59 9.85 6.18
N ARG A 54 -11.81 10.64 5.11
CA ARG A 54 -10.80 11.52 4.54
C ARG A 54 -10.35 12.60 5.54
N SER A 55 -11.21 13.15 6.40
CA SER A 55 -10.76 14.16 7.36
C SER A 55 -9.78 13.61 8.40
N LEU A 56 -9.81 12.30 8.66
CA LEU A 56 -8.89 11.63 9.58
C LEU A 56 -7.59 11.15 8.91
N THR A 57 -7.65 10.77 7.63
CA THR A 57 -6.54 10.08 6.94
C THR A 57 -5.95 10.87 5.77
N ASP A 58 -6.58 11.97 5.39
CA ASP A 58 -6.38 12.71 4.14
C ASP A 58 -6.58 11.84 2.89
N ASP A 59 -6.35 12.40 1.69
CA ASP A 59 -6.41 11.66 0.43
C ASP A 59 -5.26 10.63 0.36
N LEU A 60 -5.62 9.35 0.33
CA LEU A 60 -4.67 8.25 0.10
C LEU A 60 -3.80 8.49 -1.15
N ALA A 61 -2.59 7.95 -1.12
CA ALA A 61 -1.72 7.90 -2.29
C ALA A 61 -2.35 7.02 -3.38
N ILE A 62 -2.04 7.32 -4.64
CA ILE A 62 -2.54 6.55 -5.78
C ILE A 62 -2.03 5.12 -5.72
N SER A 63 -0.78 4.92 -5.28
CA SER A 63 -0.25 3.58 -5.01
C SER A 63 -1.10 2.78 -4.03
N SER A 64 -1.63 3.43 -3.00
CA SER A 64 -2.49 2.80 -1.98
C SER A 64 -3.86 2.44 -2.55
N LEU A 65 -4.43 3.30 -3.39
CA LEU A 65 -5.66 2.98 -4.12
C LEU A 65 -5.47 1.81 -5.09
N VAL A 66 -4.32 1.74 -5.76
CA VAL A 66 -3.98 0.61 -6.64
C VAL A 66 -3.89 -0.69 -5.85
N VAL A 67 -3.21 -0.72 -4.69
CA VAL A 67 -3.13 -1.95 -3.89
C VAL A 67 -4.48 -2.32 -3.29
N LEU A 68 -5.31 -1.35 -2.88
CA LEU A 68 -6.68 -1.61 -2.43
C LEU A 68 -7.54 -2.18 -3.56
N GLY A 69 -7.50 -1.61 -4.76
CA GLY A 69 -8.18 -2.15 -5.93
C GLY A 69 -7.71 -3.56 -6.29
N TRP A 70 -6.40 -3.81 -6.23
CA TRP A 70 -5.83 -5.14 -6.44
C TRP A 70 -6.33 -6.15 -5.40
N LEU A 71 -6.35 -5.78 -4.12
CA LEU A 71 -6.87 -6.62 -3.04
C LEU A 71 -8.38 -6.86 -3.21
N THR A 72 -9.15 -5.84 -3.60
CA THR A 72 -10.58 -5.97 -3.91
C THR A 72 -10.80 -7.02 -5.01
N LEU A 73 -10.05 -6.96 -6.10
CA LEU A 73 -10.12 -7.94 -7.19
C LEU A 73 -9.69 -9.34 -6.75
N GLN A 74 -8.69 -9.46 -5.87
CA GLN A 74 -8.32 -10.75 -5.28
C GLN A 74 -9.43 -11.33 -4.39
N ARG A 75 -10.09 -10.49 -3.57
CA ARG A 75 -11.23 -10.93 -2.74
C ARG A 75 -12.41 -11.37 -3.59
N LEU A 76 -12.60 -10.80 -4.77
CA LEU A 76 -13.62 -11.23 -5.73
C LEU A 76 -13.23 -12.47 -6.55
N GLY A 77 -12.02 -13.00 -6.37
CA GLY A 77 -11.53 -14.17 -7.13
C GLY A 77 -11.13 -13.88 -8.57
N VAL A 78 -11.07 -12.61 -8.97
CA VAL A 78 -10.66 -12.19 -10.33
C VAL A 78 -9.15 -12.33 -10.51
N LEU A 79 -8.38 -11.97 -9.48
CA LEU A 79 -6.92 -12.05 -9.49
C LEU A 79 -6.42 -13.16 -8.56
N ARG A 80 -5.37 -13.85 -8.99
CA ARG A 80 -4.69 -14.84 -8.15
C ARG A 80 -3.84 -14.15 -7.07
N PRO A 81 -3.64 -14.80 -5.91
CA PRO A 81 -2.70 -14.33 -4.89
C PRO A 81 -1.30 -14.14 -5.49
N MET A 82 -0.62 -13.06 -5.07
CA MET A 82 0.73 -12.77 -5.55
C MET A 82 1.73 -13.71 -4.87
N ALA A 83 2.70 -14.20 -5.63
CA ALA A 83 3.81 -14.99 -5.11
C ALA A 83 4.55 -14.22 -4.00
N VAL A 84 4.94 -14.93 -2.93
CA VAL A 84 5.59 -14.35 -1.75
C VAL A 84 6.83 -13.55 -2.15
N SER A 85 7.67 -14.07 -3.06
CA SER A 85 8.88 -13.38 -3.55
C SER A 85 8.59 -12.01 -4.19
N ARG A 86 7.51 -11.89 -4.97
CA ARG A 86 7.12 -10.61 -5.59
C ARG A 86 6.54 -9.63 -4.58
N ARG A 87 5.80 -10.15 -3.59
CA ARG A 87 5.30 -9.34 -2.46
C ARG A 87 6.46 -8.68 -1.70
N TRP A 88 7.50 -9.45 -1.40
CA TRP A 88 8.68 -8.94 -0.69
C TRP A 88 9.35 -7.77 -1.40
N VAL A 89 9.57 -7.88 -2.71
CA VAL A 89 10.18 -6.81 -3.52
C VAL A 89 9.33 -5.55 -3.50
N MET A 90 8.00 -5.67 -3.65
CA MET A 90 7.09 -4.54 -3.55
C MET A 90 7.17 -3.87 -2.18
N LEU A 91 7.11 -4.66 -1.09
CA LEU A 91 7.22 -4.14 0.27
C LEU A 91 8.52 -3.38 0.49
N LEU A 92 9.65 -3.92 -0.01
CA LEU A 92 10.96 -3.29 0.09
C LEU A 92 10.99 -1.93 -0.60
N VAL A 93 10.52 -1.85 -1.86
CA VAL A 93 10.51 -0.60 -2.63
C VAL A 93 9.73 0.49 -1.88
N PHE A 94 8.51 0.20 -1.45
CA PHE A 94 7.67 1.18 -0.76
C PHE A 94 8.18 1.50 0.65
N ALA A 95 8.82 0.55 1.35
CA ALA A 95 9.48 0.84 2.62
C ALA A 95 10.69 1.75 2.44
N VAL A 96 11.49 1.59 1.39
CA VAL A 96 12.60 2.50 1.07
C VAL A 96 12.09 3.90 0.75
N LEU A 97 11.02 4.02 -0.04
CA LEU A 97 10.36 5.32 -0.28
C LEU A 97 9.89 5.94 1.04
N ALA A 98 9.24 5.16 1.92
CA ALA A 98 8.78 5.62 3.22
C ALA A 98 9.92 6.11 4.11
N LEU A 99 11.01 5.33 4.22
CA LEU A 99 12.17 5.66 5.04
C LEU A 99 12.99 6.81 4.45
N THR A 100 12.87 7.09 3.16
CA THR A 100 13.45 8.28 2.55
C THR A 100 12.64 9.52 2.94
N LEU A 101 11.31 9.43 2.93
CA LEU A 101 10.42 10.58 3.12
C LEU A 101 10.12 10.89 4.59
N TYR A 102 9.60 9.92 5.33
CA TYR A 102 8.95 10.17 6.62
C TYR A 102 9.90 10.58 7.76
N PRO A 103 11.16 10.13 7.84
CA PRO A 103 12.07 10.66 8.86
C PRO A 103 12.24 12.18 8.75
N ALA A 104 12.25 12.73 7.53
CA ALA A 104 12.34 14.18 7.33
C ALA A 104 11.06 14.90 7.71
N THR A 105 9.89 14.36 7.35
CA THR A 105 8.60 14.98 7.73
C THR A 105 8.34 14.92 9.24
N LEU A 106 8.98 13.98 9.94
CA LEU A 106 8.96 13.88 11.41
C LEU A 106 10.01 14.77 12.10
N GLY A 107 10.83 15.52 11.34
CA GLY A 107 11.87 16.39 11.89
C GLY A 107 13.09 15.63 12.44
N LEU A 108 13.29 14.36 12.06
CA LEU A 108 14.42 13.55 12.52
C LEU A 108 15.72 13.82 11.74
N THR A 109 15.66 14.61 10.66
CA THR A 109 16.81 14.95 9.83
C THR A 109 16.70 16.39 9.30
N TYR A 110 17.85 17.02 9.06
CA TYR A 110 17.95 18.34 8.41
C TYR A 110 17.81 18.27 6.88
N PHE A 111 17.93 17.07 6.31
CA PHE A 111 17.72 16.84 4.89
C PHE A 111 16.22 16.71 4.60
N ASP A 112 15.71 17.50 3.65
CA ASP A 112 14.29 17.58 3.30
C ASP A 112 14.01 17.01 1.89
N PRO A 113 13.88 15.68 1.74
CA PRO A 113 13.51 15.04 0.49
C PRO A 113 12.06 15.34 0.07
N TYR A 114 11.19 15.84 0.96
CA TYR A 114 9.82 16.22 0.59
C TYR A 114 9.83 17.34 -0.46
N ARG A 115 10.81 18.24 -0.41
CA ARG A 115 11.03 19.31 -1.42
C ARG A 115 11.23 18.79 -2.83
N TRP A 116 11.84 17.61 -2.99
CA TRP A 116 12.07 17.03 -4.32
C TRP A 116 10.76 16.74 -5.04
N GLY A 117 9.67 16.50 -4.30
CA GLY A 117 8.37 16.25 -4.91
C GLY A 117 7.74 17.47 -5.60
N TYR A 118 8.18 18.70 -5.26
CA TYR A 118 7.79 19.93 -5.98
C TYR A 118 8.64 20.19 -7.23
N ASN A 119 9.84 19.61 -7.32
CA ASN A 119 10.64 19.57 -8.54
C ASN A 119 10.82 18.11 -8.98
N PRO A 120 9.76 17.49 -9.53
CA PRO A 120 9.62 16.04 -9.61
C PRO A 120 10.48 15.40 -10.71
N ARG A 121 11.10 16.17 -11.61
CA ARG A 121 11.86 15.63 -12.76
C ARG A 121 12.89 14.56 -12.38
N PRO A 122 13.84 14.81 -11.45
CA PRO A 122 14.77 13.78 -11.00
C PRO A 122 14.06 12.59 -10.35
N MET A 123 13.02 12.82 -9.55
CA MET A 123 12.27 11.74 -8.91
C MET A 123 11.55 10.84 -9.92
N ILE A 124 10.93 11.41 -10.96
CA ILE A 124 10.26 10.66 -12.01
C ILE A 124 11.26 9.74 -12.74
N ILE A 125 12.48 10.22 -13.00
CA ILE A 125 13.54 9.39 -13.60
C ILE A 125 13.90 8.22 -12.67
N ILE A 126 14.10 8.49 -11.37
CA ILE A 126 14.40 7.46 -10.38
C ILE A 126 13.27 6.42 -10.31
N VAL A 127 12.02 6.88 -10.22
CA VAL A 127 10.83 6.01 -10.19
C VAL A 127 10.70 5.21 -11.48
N ALA A 128 11.00 5.79 -12.63
CA ALA A 128 10.98 5.09 -13.91
C ALA A 128 12.04 3.96 -13.98
N VAL A 129 13.25 4.21 -13.48
CA VAL A 129 14.31 3.19 -13.38
C VAL A 129 13.89 2.05 -12.43
N ILE A 130 13.31 2.39 -11.27
CA ILE A 130 12.77 1.40 -10.33
C ILE A 130 11.66 0.57 -11.00
N ALA A 131 10.72 1.24 -11.69
CA ALA A 131 9.64 0.57 -12.41
C ALA A 131 10.16 -0.37 -13.50
N LEU A 132 11.19 0.03 -14.26
CA LEU A 132 11.83 -0.83 -15.27
C LEU A 132 12.47 -2.06 -14.62
N GLY A 133 13.18 -1.90 -13.50
CA GLY A 133 13.71 -3.03 -12.73
C GLY A 133 12.60 -3.99 -12.27
N LEU A 134 11.47 -3.45 -11.81
CA LEU A 134 10.30 -4.24 -11.40
C LEU A 134 9.65 -4.98 -12.58
N VAL A 135 9.67 -4.43 -13.80
CA VAL A 135 9.24 -5.14 -15.02
C VAL A 135 10.12 -6.36 -15.26
N LEU A 136 11.44 -6.23 -15.15
CA LEU A 136 12.38 -7.35 -15.29
C LEU A 136 12.15 -8.43 -14.23
N MET A 137 11.79 -8.02 -13.01
CA MET A 137 11.41 -8.93 -11.91
C MET A 137 9.96 -9.46 -12.03
N ARG A 138 9.24 -9.09 -13.10
CA ARG A 138 7.83 -9.44 -13.37
C ARG A 138 6.88 -9.02 -12.26
N ASN A 139 7.17 -7.95 -11.52
CA ASN A 139 6.34 -7.47 -10.43
C ASN A 139 5.25 -6.49 -10.92
N ALA A 140 4.23 -7.04 -11.58
CA ALA A 140 3.18 -6.24 -12.22
C ALA A 140 2.47 -5.27 -11.25
N LEU A 141 2.17 -5.69 -10.02
CA LEU A 141 1.50 -4.83 -9.04
C LEU A 141 2.35 -3.61 -8.70
N ALA A 142 3.61 -3.79 -8.34
CA ALA A 142 4.49 -2.68 -7.99
C ALA A 142 4.72 -1.73 -9.18
N VAL A 143 4.83 -2.26 -10.40
CA VAL A 143 4.90 -1.46 -11.63
C VAL A 143 3.64 -0.62 -11.79
N VAL A 144 2.45 -1.21 -11.66
CA VAL A 144 1.18 -0.50 -11.81
C VAL A 144 1.03 0.57 -10.72
N MET A 145 1.45 0.30 -9.47
CA MET A 145 1.42 1.30 -8.39
C MET A 145 2.24 2.55 -8.76
N LEU A 146 3.50 2.37 -9.18
CA LEU A 146 4.38 3.48 -9.55
C LEU A 146 3.91 4.19 -10.85
N ALA A 147 3.51 3.43 -11.86
CA ALA A 147 3.06 3.99 -13.13
C ALA A 147 1.75 4.76 -12.97
N ALA A 148 0.77 4.21 -12.26
CA ALA A 148 -0.50 4.88 -12.00
C ALA A 148 -0.31 6.16 -11.17
N ALA A 149 0.55 6.12 -10.14
CA ALA A 149 0.88 7.32 -9.37
C ALA A 149 1.52 8.42 -10.23
N THR A 150 2.44 8.05 -11.13
CA THR A 150 3.10 8.98 -12.05
C THR A 150 2.14 9.57 -13.07
N LEU A 151 1.27 8.75 -13.65
CA LEU A 151 0.23 9.21 -14.57
C LEU A 151 -0.77 10.12 -13.87
N ALA A 152 -1.21 9.74 -12.66
CA ALA A 152 -2.13 10.54 -11.88
C ALA A 152 -1.55 11.89 -11.49
N PHE A 153 -0.25 11.95 -11.17
CA PHE A 153 0.47 13.20 -10.95
C PHE A 153 0.51 14.04 -12.23
N THR A 154 0.84 13.42 -13.37
CA THR A 154 0.91 14.09 -14.68
C THR A 154 -0.43 14.71 -15.08
N PHE A 155 -1.53 14.01 -14.84
CA PHE A 155 -2.88 14.48 -15.14
C PHE A 155 -3.53 15.30 -14.02
N ARG A 156 -2.80 15.62 -12.95
CA ARG A 156 -3.31 16.41 -11.80
C ARG A 156 -4.61 15.85 -11.23
N ILE A 157 -4.66 14.53 -11.06
CA ILE A 157 -5.85 13.84 -10.54
C ILE A 157 -6.11 14.20 -9.07
N LYS A 158 -5.06 14.42 -8.26
CA LYS A 158 -5.18 14.95 -6.90
C LYS A 158 -4.91 16.47 -6.89
N PRO A 159 -5.41 17.20 -5.88
CA PRO A 159 -5.10 18.62 -5.72
C PRO A 159 -3.64 18.89 -5.37
N SER A 160 -2.91 17.91 -4.84
CA SER A 160 -1.51 18.11 -4.44
C SER A 160 -0.60 18.35 -5.64
N GLU A 161 0.29 19.32 -5.45
CA GLU A 161 1.40 19.66 -6.35
C GLU A 161 2.66 18.84 -6.07
N ASN A 162 2.68 18.05 -5.00
CA ASN A 162 3.85 17.26 -4.59
C ASN A 162 3.73 15.82 -5.09
N TYR A 163 4.74 15.34 -5.82
CA TYR A 163 4.75 13.98 -6.37
C TYR A 163 4.78 12.88 -5.30
N TRP A 164 5.36 13.13 -4.13
CA TRP A 164 5.36 12.16 -3.02
C TRP A 164 3.95 11.75 -2.60
N ASP A 165 3.01 12.70 -2.59
CA ASP A 165 1.61 12.50 -2.16
C ASP A 165 0.83 11.56 -3.10
N TYR A 166 1.37 11.28 -4.30
CA TYR A 166 0.82 10.29 -5.23
C TYR A 166 1.46 8.92 -5.04
N LEU A 167 2.74 8.89 -4.66
CA LEU A 167 3.53 7.67 -4.53
C LEU A 167 3.28 6.93 -3.22
N ILE A 168 3.21 7.63 -2.09
CA ILE A 168 3.15 6.99 -0.78
C ILE A 168 2.41 7.85 0.24
N ASP A 169 1.68 7.20 1.13
CA ASP A 169 0.99 7.81 2.27
C ASP A 169 1.36 7.09 3.58
N PRO A 170 1.03 7.67 4.76
CA PRO A 170 1.43 7.09 6.04
C PRO A 170 0.89 5.68 6.28
N LEU A 171 -0.30 5.35 5.76
CA LEU A 171 -0.90 4.02 5.94
C LEU A 171 -0.13 2.96 5.14
N LEU A 172 0.21 3.24 3.89
CA LEU A 172 1.03 2.35 3.07
C LEU A 172 2.44 2.20 3.63
N ALA A 173 3.03 3.30 4.13
CA ALA A 173 4.33 3.28 4.78
C ALA A 173 4.33 2.35 6.01
N LEU A 174 3.36 2.53 6.92
CA LEU A 174 3.21 1.69 8.11
C LEU A 174 2.99 0.22 7.73
N TYR A 175 2.15 -0.05 6.73
CA TYR A 175 1.92 -1.41 6.25
C TYR A 175 3.20 -2.05 5.70
N CYS A 176 3.94 -1.35 4.83
CA CYS A 176 5.16 -1.89 4.22
C CYS A 176 6.27 -2.12 5.25
N CYS A 177 6.55 -1.13 6.10
CA CYS A 177 7.55 -1.23 7.15
C CYS A 177 7.16 -2.31 8.19
N GLY A 178 5.91 -2.32 8.65
CA GLY A 178 5.41 -3.29 9.61
C GLY A 178 5.42 -4.72 9.07
N ALA A 179 5.04 -4.91 7.79
CA ALA A 179 5.11 -6.23 7.15
C ALA A 179 6.55 -6.74 7.06
N LEU A 180 7.50 -5.92 6.62
CA LEU A 180 8.92 -6.30 6.56
C LEU A 180 9.47 -6.62 7.95
N LEU A 181 9.17 -5.80 8.96
CA LEU A 181 9.59 -6.03 10.34
C LEU A 181 9.04 -7.37 10.85
N SER A 182 7.75 -7.63 10.65
CA SER A 182 7.11 -8.88 11.08
C SER A 182 7.76 -10.12 10.46
N LEU A 183 8.14 -10.02 9.19
CA LEU A 183 8.76 -11.13 8.48
C LEU A 183 10.23 -11.31 8.90
N GLY A 184 10.96 -10.22 9.17
CA GLY A 184 12.31 -10.26 9.75
C GLY A 184 12.31 -10.92 11.13
N ILE A 185 11.38 -10.54 12.00
CA ILE A 185 11.20 -11.16 13.33
C ILE A 185 10.92 -12.66 13.18
N ARG A 186 10.00 -13.05 12.29
CA ARG A 186 9.69 -14.47 12.03
C ARG A 186 10.90 -15.24 11.51
N PHE A 187 11.71 -14.64 10.65
CA PHE A 187 12.93 -15.26 10.13
C PHE A 187 13.95 -15.53 11.24
N VAL A 188 14.22 -14.53 12.09
CA VAL A 188 15.13 -14.66 13.24
C VAL A 188 14.62 -15.72 14.21
N TYR A 189 13.32 -15.70 14.53
CA TYR A 189 12.71 -16.67 15.44
C TYR A 189 12.82 -18.11 14.94
N ARG A 190 12.53 -18.34 13.64
CA ARG A 190 12.66 -19.66 13.02
C ARG A 190 14.10 -20.18 13.07
N ARG A 191 15.06 -19.33 12.70
CA ARG A 191 16.49 -19.69 12.69
C ARG A 191 17.01 -20.00 14.10
N ALA A 192 16.58 -19.24 15.10
CA ALA A 192 16.92 -19.50 16.50
C ALA A 192 16.35 -20.83 17.00
N THR A 193 15.11 -21.16 16.60
CA THR A 193 14.44 -22.42 16.99
C THR A 193 15.09 -23.64 16.31
N GLU A 194 15.42 -23.53 15.02
CA GLU A 194 16.11 -24.58 14.26
C GLU A 194 17.53 -24.85 14.81
N SER A 195 18.25 -23.80 15.21
CA SER A 195 19.57 -23.91 15.83
C SER A 195 19.49 -24.62 17.19
N ARG A 196 18.48 -24.28 18.02
CA ARG A 196 18.24 -24.95 19.31
C ARG A 196 17.89 -26.44 19.14
N ARG A 197 17.04 -26.77 18.17
CA ARG A 197 16.64 -28.17 17.89
C ARG A 197 17.82 -29.02 17.43
N SER A 198 18.71 -28.46 16.63
CA SER A 198 19.93 -29.13 16.16
C SER A 198 20.91 -29.38 17.32
N ALA A 199 21.06 -28.41 18.23
CA ALA A 199 21.89 -28.56 19.42
C ALA A 199 21.36 -29.64 20.40
N THR A 200 20.04 -29.71 20.62
CA THR A 200 19.44 -30.74 21.48
C THR A 200 19.57 -32.16 20.90
N LEU A 201 19.46 -32.31 19.57
CA LEU A 201 19.65 -33.61 18.91
C LEU A 201 21.10 -34.09 18.97
N SER A 202 22.08 -33.17 18.92
CA SER A 202 23.50 -33.51 19.08
C SER A 202 23.85 -33.89 20.53
N ALA A 203 23.17 -33.32 21.52
CA ALA A 203 23.43 -33.60 22.94
C ALA A 203 22.75 -34.90 23.44
N GLY A 204 21.70 -35.38 22.77
CA GLY A 204 21.03 -36.65 23.11
C GLY A 204 21.65 -37.90 22.47
N ASN A 205 22.64 -37.74 21.59
CA ASN A 205 23.37 -38.82 20.90
C ASN A 205 24.76 -39.08 21.53
N VAL A 206 25.02 -38.55 22.73
CA VAL A 206 26.23 -38.80 23.56
C VAL A 206 25.79 -39.50 24.83
#